data_AF-A0A150SRA5-F1
#
_entry.id   AF-A0A150SRA5-F1
#
_cell.length_a   1.000
_cell.length_b   1.000
_cell.length_c   1.000
_cell.angle_alpha   90.00
_cell.angle_beta   90.00
_cell.angle_gamma   90.00
#
_symmetry.space_group_name_H-M   'P 1'
#
loop_
_entity.id
_entity.type
_entity.pdbx_description
1 polymer ?
#
loop_
_entity_poly.entity_id
_entity_poly.type
_entity_poly.pdbx_seq_one_letter_code
_entity_poly.pdbx_strand_id
1 'polypeptide(L)'
;MQQNNIAATSKDKNGNGASKKKPPSRRRGADGLNLDVREMQLQAILEVLKAVKAGNFSARVGIGEVPGTIGQIADEVNDVVQQLQTVGSEITRVAREVGTEGKLGAQAEVQGVSGTWKDLT
;
A
#
# COMPACT_ATOMS: atom_id res chain seq x y z
N MET A 1 -49.97 -66.61 13.62
CA MET A 1 -49.26 -65.35 13.89
C MET A 1 -49.90 -64.25 13.06
N GLN A 2 -50.22 -63.14 13.71
CA GLN A 2 -50.85 -61.94 13.17
C GLN A 2 -49.90 -61.14 12.27
N GLN A 3 -50.46 -60.40 11.30
CA GLN A 3 -50.44 -58.92 11.20
C GLN A 3 -51.01 -58.54 9.82
N ASN A 4 -52.26 -58.09 9.75
CA ASN A 4 -52.72 -56.70 9.91
C ASN A 4 -52.23 -55.75 8.80
N ASN A 5 -53.16 -55.37 7.91
CA ASN A 5 -53.17 -54.02 7.38
C ASN A 5 -54.63 -53.57 7.22
N ILE A 6 -55.06 -52.74 8.16
CA ILE A 6 -56.33 -52.02 8.16
C ILE A 6 -55.97 -50.53 8.12
N ALA A 7 -56.89 -49.73 7.56
CA ALA A 7 -57.02 -48.27 7.68
C ALA A 7 -56.10 -47.45 6.75
N ALA A 8 -56.51 -46.31 6.21
CA ALA A 8 -57.82 -45.66 6.14
C ALA A 8 -57.71 -44.51 5.12
N THR A 9 -58.84 -44.27 4.48
CA THR A 9 -59.35 -43.06 3.83
C THR A 9 -58.79 -41.71 4.32
N SER A 10 -58.43 -40.85 3.35
CA SER A 10 -58.81 -39.43 3.16
C SER A 10 -58.95 -38.51 4.39
N LYS A 11 -58.13 -37.44 4.44
CA LYS A 11 -58.58 -36.03 4.42
C LYS A 11 -57.41 -35.04 4.54
N ASP A 12 -57.19 -34.31 3.46
CA ASP A 12 -56.94 -32.86 3.36
C ASP A 12 -56.79 -32.11 4.68
N LYS A 13 -55.57 -31.60 4.94
CA LYS A 13 -55.35 -30.28 5.56
C LYS A 13 -54.18 -29.57 4.89
N ASN A 14 -54.56 -28.68 3.98
CA ASN A 14 -53.77 -27.60 3.42
C ASN A 14 -53.25 -26.69 4.57
N GLY A 15 -52.01 -26.91 4.98
CA GLY A 15 -51.27 -26.03 5.89
C GLY A 15 -50.48 -25.00 5.10
N ASN A 16 -51.07 -23.83 4.91
CA ASN A 16 -50.46 -22.65 4.28
C ASN A 16 -49.28 -22.13 5.12
N GLY A 17 -48.08 -22.70 4.90
CA GLY A 17 -46.82 -22.18 5.42
C GLY A 17 -46.32 -21.05 4.53
N ALA A 18 -46.69 -19.81 4.84
CA ALA A 18 -46.14 -18.62 4.20
C ALA A 18 -44.63 -18.53 4.47
N SER A 19 -43.83 -19.11 3.58
CA SER A 19 -42.39 -18.88 3.46
C SER A 19 -42.17 -17.40 3.14
N LYS A 20 -42.11 -16.57 4.17
CA LYS A 20 -41.60 -15.19 4.10
C LYS A 20 -40.15 -15.28 3.61
N LYS A 21 -39.94 -15.12 2.30
CA LYS A 21 -38.61 -14.92 1.72
C LYS A 21 -37.99 -13.70 2.42
N LYS A 22 -36.97 -13.95 3.24
CA LYS A 22 -36.16 -12.93 3.91
C LYS A 22 -35.64 -11.97 2.81
N PRO A 23 -35.73 -10.64 2.97
CA PRO A 23 -35.26 -9.73 1.93
C PRO A 23 -33.76 -9.95 1.71
N PRO A 24 -33.24 -9.74 0.48
CA PRO A 24 -31.83 -9.92 0.20
C PRO A 24 -31.04 -8.95 1.09
N SER A 25 -30.13 -9.49 1.89
CA SER A 25 -29.16 -8.69 2.62
C SER A 25 -28.39 -7.84 1.61
N ARG A 26 -28.67 -6.54 1.54
CA ARG A 26 -27.83 -5.60 0.80
C ARG A 26 -26.45 -5.65 1.44
N ARG A 27 -25.54 -6.44 0.87
CA ARG A 27 -24.10 -6.33 1.10
C ARG A 27 -23.66 -5.02 0.45
N ARG A 28 -23.92 -3.90 1.13
CA ARG A 28 -23.46 -2.58 0.75
C ARG A 28 -22.78 -2.01 1.98
N GLY A 29 -21.44 -1.99 2.00
CA GLY A 29 -20.73 -1.25 3.05
C GLY A 29 -19.26 -1.58 3.31
N ALA A 30 -18.70 -2.69 2.84
CA ALA A 30 -17.29 -3.00 3.12
C ALA A 30 -16.35 -2.59 1.96
N ASP A 31 -16.74 -2.85 0.71
CA ASP A 31 -15.85 -2.66 -0.44
C ASP A 31 -15.56 -1.18 -0.75
N GLY A 32 -16.52 -0.27 -0.50
CA GLY A 32 -16.33 1.17 -0.73
C GLY A 32 -15.30 1.80 0.21
N LEU A 33 -15.33 1.41 1.49
CA LEU A 33 -14.36 1.87 2.49
C LEU A 33 -12.93 1.44 2.16
N ASN A 34 -12.76 0.30 1.49
CA ASN A 34 -11.43 -0.19 1.09
C ASN A 34 -10.86 0.59 -0.09
N LEU A 35 -11.72 1.01 -1.04
CA LEU A 35 -11.31 1.84 -2.17
C LEU A 35 -10.83 3.22 -1.71
N ASP A 36 -11.55 3.84 -0.77
CA ASP A 36 -11.20 5.15 -0.22
C ASP A 36 -9.85 5.13 0.51
N VAL A 37 -9.59 4.07 1.29
CA VAL A 37 -8.29 3.88 1.96
C VAL A 37 -7.15 3.72 0.96
N ARG A 38 -7.37 2.96 -0.12
CA ARG A 38 -6.35 2.74 -1.15
C ARG A 38 -6.03 4.02 -1.92
N GLU A 39 -7.04 4.83 -2.22
CA GLU A 39 -6.85 6.13 -2.85
C GLU A 39 -6.03 7.06 -1.94
N MET A 40 -6.29 7.07 -0.64
CA MET A 40 -5.48 7.83 0.33
C MET A 40 -4.01 7.39 0.35
N GLN A 41 -3.75 6.07 0.27
CA GLN A 41 -2.37 5.55 0.23
C GLN A 41 -1.63 5.96 -1.04
N LEU A 42 -2.32 5.89 -2.20
CA LEU A 42 -1.76 6.35 -3.48
C LEU A 42 -1.51 7.86 -3.46
N GLN A 43 -2.42 8.64 -2.88
CA GLN A 43 -2.26 10.08 -2.73
C GLN A 43 -1.05 10.42 -1.84
N ALA A 44 -0.83 9.68 -0.75
CA ALA A 44 0.33 9.88 0.12
C ALA A 44 1.65 9.64 -0.64
N ILE A 45 1.74 8.58 -1.44
CA ILE A 45 2.91 8.30 -2.28
C ILE A 45 3.11 9.43 -3.31
N LEU A 46 2.04 9.88 -3.95
CA LEU A 46 2.09 10.96 -4.94
C LEU A 46 2.64 12.27 -4.34
N GLU A 47 2.23 12.62 -3.12
CA GLU A 47 2.75 13.82 -2.44
C GLU A 47 4.25 13.73 -2.15
N VAL A 48 4.75 12.55 -1.76
CA VAL A 48 6.19 12.34 -1.58
C VAL A 48 6.93 12.45 -2.91
N LEU A 49 6.42 11.87 -4.00
CA LEU A 49 7.03 12.00 -5.32
C LEU A 49 7.08 13.47 -5.79
N LYS A 50 6.04 14.26 -5.51
CA LYS A 50 6.05 15.71 -5.77
C LYS A 50 7.13 16.42 -4.94
N ALA A 51 7.27 16.07 -3.67
CA ALA A 51 8.31 16.64 -2.80
C ALA A 51 9.72 16.29 -3.29
N VAL A 52 9.96 15.04 -3.68
CA VAL A 52 11.22 14.57 -4.27
C VAL A 52 11.52 15.32 -5.57
N LYS A 53 10.53 15.49 -6.45
CA LYS A 53 10.66 16.31 -7.67
C LYS A 53 11.07 17.76 -7.36
N ALA A 54 10.62 18.31 -6.24
CA ALA A 54 10.99 19.65 -5.77
C ALA A 54 12.36 19.68 -5.03
N GLY A 55 13.08 18.57 -4.94
CA GLY A 55 14.37 18.46 -4.26
C GLY A 55 14.27 18.24 -2.74
N ASN A 56 13.08 18.01 -2.20
CA ASN A 56 12.91 17.68 -0.80
C ASN A 56 13.05 16.17 -0.56
N PHE A 57 14.28 15.73 -0.32
CA PHE A 57 14.59 14.32 -0.02
C PHE A 57 14.42 13.96 1.46
N SER A 58 13.86 14.85 2.29
CA SER A 58 13.47 14.51 3.67
C SER A 58 12.04 13.99 3.79
N ALA A 59 11.23 14.10 2.73
CA ALA A 59 9.86 13.62 2.70
C ALA A 59 9.79 12.08 2.79
N ARG A 60 8.78 11.55 3.48
CA ARG A 60 8.57 10.10 3.65
C ARG A 60 7.09 9.75 3.52
N VAL A 61 6.81 8.56 2.99
CA VAL A 61 5.45 8.02 2.86
C VAL A 61 5.02 7.52 4.24
N GLY A 62 4.11 8.25 4.90
CA GLY A 62 3.63 7.94 6.25
C GLY A 62 2.28 7.22 6.26
N ILE A 63 2.20 5.98 5.74
CA ILE A 63 0.94 5.22 5.65
C ILE A 63 0.77 4.12 6.71
N GLY A 64 1.68 4.02 7.68
CA GLY A 64 1.70 2.93 8.67
C GLY A 64 2.10 1.58 8.05
N GLU A 65 2.13 0.51 8.86
CA GLU A 65 2.36 -0.84 8.33
C GLU A 65 1.14 -1.29 7.51
N VAL A 66 1.28 -1.28 6.19
CA VAL A 66 0.23 -1.68 5.26
C VAL A 66 0.63 -2.99 4.57
N PRO A 67 -0.14 -4.08 4.72
CA PRO A 67 0.15 -5.33 4.03
C PRO A 67 -0.10 -5.21 2.51
N GLY A 68 0.64 -5.99 1.74
CA GLY A 68 0.48 -6.12 0.29
C GLY A 68 1.33 -5.12 -0.51
N THR A 69 1.10 -5.12 -1.84
CA THR A 69 1.97 -4.41 -2.80
C THR A 69 2.08 -2.91 -2.56
N ILE A 70 1.03 -2.26 -2.02
CA ILE A 70 1.06 -0.82 -1.78
C ILE A 70 2.02 -0.44 -0.65
N GLY A 71 2.13 -1.27 0.40
CA GLY A 71 3.13 -1.08 1.45
C GLY A 71 4.54 -1.26 0.91
N GLN A 72 4.76 -2.32 0.13
CA GLN A 72 6.05 -2.56 -0.53
C GLN A 72 6.49 -1.39 -1.43
N ILE A 73 5.54 -0.80 -2.18
CA ILE A 73 5.83 0.39 -2.99
C ILE A 73 6.19 1.58 -2.10
N ALA A 74 5.48 1.80 -0.98
CA ALA A 74 5.79 2.89 -0.07
C ALA A 74 7.18 2.74 0.57
N ASP A 75 7.56 1.52 0.94
CA ASP A 75 8.88 1.19 1.48
C ASP A 75 9.97 1.44 0.43
N GLU A 76 9.79 0.92 -0.80
CA GLU A 76 10.75 1.13 -1.89
C GLU A 76 10.90 2.61 -2.24
N VAL A 77 9.80 3.38 -2.24
CA VAL A 77 9.84 4.83 -2.44
C VAL A 77 10.66 5.50 -1.34
N ASN A 78 10.43 5.14 -0.07
CA ASN A 78 11.20 5.68 1.05
C ASN A 78 12.69 5.37 0.95
N ASP A 79 13.05 4.16 0.52
CA ASP A 79 14.45 3.75 0.32
C ASP A 79 15.11 4.54 -0.82
N VAL A 80 14.40 4.74 -1.94
CA VAL A 80 14.88 5.61 -3.02
C VAL A 80 15.07 7.05 -2.53
N VAL A 81 14.11 7.61 -1.77
CA VAL A 81 14.26 8.95 -1.21
C VAL A 81 15.46 9.04 -0.28
N GLN A 82 15.70 8.01 0.53
CA GLN A 82 16.84 7.93 1.44
C GLN A 82 18.18 7.93 0.68
N GLN A 83 18.28 7.14 -0.41
CA GLN A 83 19.49 7.13 -1.26
C GLN A 83 19.74 8.51 -1.88
N LEU A 84 18.70 9.17 -2.40
CA LEU A 84 18.81 10.51 -2.97
C LEU A 84 19.26 11.55 -1.93
N GLN A 85 18.79 11.43 -0.69
CA GLN A 85 19.23 12.29 0.41
C GLN A 85 20.73 12.13 0.70
N THR A 86 21.23 10.89 0.75
CA THR A 86 22.66 10.62 0.97
C THR A 86 23.50 11.18 -0.18
N VAL A 87 23.12 10.89 -1.43
CA VAL A 87 23.85 11.37 -2.62
C VAL A 87 23.84 12.90 -2.71
N GLY A 88 22.69 13.54 -2.50
CA GLY A 88 22.56 15.00 -2.54
C GLY A 88 23.42 15.69 -1.47
N SER A 89 23.54 15.07 -0.30
CA SER A 89 24.41 15.57 0.78
C SER A 89 25.89 15.52 0.39
N GLU A 90 26.32 14.39 -0.20
CA GLU A 90 27.71 14.23 -0.67
C GLU A 90 28.05 15.17 -1.83
N ILE A 91 27.15 15.35 -2.80
CA ILE A 91 27.34 16.31 -3.89
C ILE A 91 27.51 17.73 -3.33
N THR A 92 26.71 18.10 -2.34
CA THR A 92 26.79 19.42 -1.69
C THR A 92 28.11 19.60 -0.94
N ARG A 93 28.60 18.56 -0.25
CA ARG A 93 29.90 18.56 0.43
C ARG A 93 31.05 18.73 -0.56
N VAL A 94 31.10 17.91 -1.61
CA VAL A 94 32.14 17.95 -2.63
C VAL A 94 32.15 19.32 -3.35
N ALA A 95 30.97 19.85 -3.69
CA ALA A 95 30.88 21.18 -4.30
C ALA A 95 31.46 22.29 -3.41
N ARG A 96 31.26 22.20 -2.09
CA ARG A 96 31.86 23.13 -1.12
C ARG A 96 33.38 22.96 -1.03
N GLU A 97 33.88 21.73 -0.95
CA GLU A 97 35.32 21.48 -0.84
C GLU A 97 36.09 21.93 -2.09
N VAL A 98 35.55 21.66 -3.28
CA VAL A 98 36.17 22.06 -4.54
C VAL A 98 36.01 23.56 -4.79
N GLY A 99 34.80 24.11 -4.56
CA GLY A 99 34.48 25.50 -4.93
C GLY A 99 34.96 26.54 -3.92
N THR A 100 34.76 26.30 -2.62
CA THR A 100 35.08 27.28 -1.56
C THR A 100 36.38 26.99 -0.83
N GLU A 101 36.77 25.71 -0.67
CA GLU A 101 38.02 25.35 0.03
C GLU A 101 39.20 25.14 -0.92
N GLY A 102 38.97 25.12 -2.24
CA GLY A 102 40.01 24.96 -3.26
C GLY A 102 40.68 23.58 -3.25
N LYS A 103 40.02 22.57 -2.65
CA LYS A 103 40.50 21.18 -2.63
C LYS A 103 40.22 20.51 -3.97
N LEU A 104 41.07 20.78 -4.96
CA LEU A 104 40.99 20.18 -6.28
C LEU A 104 41.31 18.68 -6.17
N GLY A 105 40.29 17.84 -6.36
CA GLY A 105 40.39 16.38 -6.24
C GLY A 105 39.50 15.74 -5.17
N ALA A 106 38.62 16.49 -4.51
CA ALA A 106 37.62 15.90 -3.63
C ALA A 106 36.69 14.95 -4.42
N GLN A 107 36.64 13.69 -3.99
CA GLN A 107 35.76 12.66 -4.54
C GLN A 107 34.53 12.52 -3.63
N ALA A 108 33.40 12.16 -4.23
CA ALA A 108 32.23 11.78 -3.44
C ALA A 108 32.47 10.38 -2.87
N GLU A 109 32.07 10.14 -1.64
CA GLU A 109 32.05 8.79 -1.07
C GLU A 109 30.64 8.55 -0.55
N VAL A 110 29.86 7.77 -1.29
CA VAL A 110 28.48 7.47 -0.94
C VAL A 110 28.41 6.01 -0.51
N GLN A 111 28.23 5.77 0.79
CA GLN A 111 28.09 4.42 1.32
C GLN A 111 26.67 3.89 1.10
N GLY A 112 26.55 2.57 0.86
CA GLY A 112 25.26 1.88 0.77
C GLY A 112 24.51 2.08 -0.54
N VAL A 113 25.14 2.62 -1.59
CA VAL A 113 24.53 2.75 -2.93
C VAL A 113 25.09 1.70 -3.91
N SER A 114 24.32 1.39 -4.95
CA SER A 114 24.67 0.41 -5.98
C SER A 114 24.40 0.93 -7.39
N GLY A 115 24.84 0.20 -8.42
CA GLY A 115 24.67 0.59 -9.82
C GLY A 115 25.40 1.91 -10.14
N THR A 116 24.80 2.74 -10.99
CA THR A 116 25.36 4.03 -11.44
C THR A 116 25.77 4.95 -10.28
N TRP A 117 25.16 4.82 -9.11
CA TRP A 117 25.52 5.60 -7.93
C TRP A 117 26.91 5.27 -7.38
N LYS A 118 27.36 4.03 -7.56
CA LYS A 118 28.70 3.59 -7.14
C LYS A 118 29.78 4.18 -8.04
N ASP A 119 29.47 4.47 -9.30
CA ASP A 119 30.43 5.06 -10.24
C ASP A 119 30.72 6.55 -9.93
N LEU A 120 30.03 7.14 -8.95
CA LEU A 120 30.28 8.50 -8.47
C LEU A 120 31.39 8.59 -7.41
N THR A 121 31.90 7.44 -6.94
CA THR A 121 32.96 7.31 -5.93
C THR A 121 34.22 6.71 -6.55
#